data_AF-A0A373F7J9-F1
#
_entry.id   AF-A0A373F7J9-F1
#
_cell.length_a   1.000
_cell.length_b   1.000
_cell.length_c   1.000
_cell.angle_alpha   90.00
_cell.angle_beta   90.00
_cell.angle_gamma   90.00
#
_symmetry.space_group_name_H-M   'P 1'
#
loop_
_entity.id
_entity.type
_entity.pdbx_description
1 polymer ?
#
loop_
_entity_poly.entity_id
_entity_poly.type
_entity_poly.pdbx_seq_one_letter_code
_entity_poly.pdbx_strand_id
1 'polypeptide(L)'
;MNKILAILSICVPAALIATPLTSLAHDHGHHHHHKREHKEEYWDGQCKVERKWKKNGEYKEKRKCRDRPVVYQQPQPVYIAPQPQGIVINSQIHLRP
;
A
#
# COMPACT_ATOMS: atom_id res chain seq x y z
N MET A 1 12.90 71.28 -15.52
CA MET A 1 13.26 69.95 -14.99
C MET A 1 13.03 69.79 -13.48
N ASN A 2 12.61 70.81 -12.73
CA ASN A 2 12.52 70.69 -11.26
C ASN A 2 11.11 70.36 -10.76
N LYS A 3 10.06 70.50 -11.59
CA LYS A 3 8.69 70.05 -11.28
C LYS A 3 8.56 68.52 -11.24
N ILE A 4 9.44 67.81 -11.96
CA ILE A 4 9.47 66.34 -12.03
C ILE A 4 10.09 65.75 -10.75
N LEU A 5 11.07 66.44 -10.16
CA LEU A 5 11.69 66.07 -8.88
C LEU A 5 10.72 66.17 -7.69
N ALA A 6 9.79 67.13 -7.73
CA ALA A 6 8.76 67.28 -6.69
C ALA A 6 7.70 66.17 -6.73
N ILE A 7 7.40 65.61 -7.91
CA ILE A 7 6.41 64.53 -8.08
C ILE A 7 6.98 63.19 -7.56
N LEU A 8 8.29 62.95 -7.75
CA LEU A 8 8.94 61.72 -7.29
C LEU A 8 9.13 61.66 -5.76
N SER A 9 9.17 62.82 -5.07
CA SER A 9 9.31 62.88 -3.61
C SER A 9 8.01 62.56 -2.84
N ILE A 10 6.85 62.65 -3.51
CA ILE A 10 5.54 62.43 -2.86
C ILE A 10 5.11 60.95 -2.90
N CYS A 11 5.66 60.15 -3.81
CA CYS A 11 5.22 58.76 -4.01
C CYS A 11 5.90 57.69 -3.14
N VAL A 12 6.90 58.02 -2.32
CA VAL A 12 7.71 56.99 -1.62
C VAL A 12 7.23 56.59 -0.21
N PRO A 13 6.49 57.38 0.59
CA PRO A 13 6.09 56.90 1.93
C PRO A 13 4.88 55.95 1.97
N ALA A 14 4.09 55.86 0.90
CA ALA A 14 2.78 55.18 0.94
C ALA A 14 2.82 53.66 0.67
N ALA A 15 4.00 53.09 0.35
CA ALA A 15 4.10 51.69 -0.09
C ALA A 15 4.40 50.67 1.03
N LEU A 16 4.37 51.07 2.31
CA LEU A 16 4.73 50.19 3.44
C LEU A 16 3.59 49.91 4.45
N ILE A 17 2.32 50.12 4.09
CA ILE A 17 1.18 49.87 5.01
C ILE A 17 0.20 48.80 4.49
N ALA A 18 0.55 48.09 3.42
CA ALA A 18 -0.35 47.11 2.77
C ALA A 18 0.01 45.65 3.05
N THR A 19 0.43 45.29 4.27
CA THR A 19 0.33 43.90 4.72
C THR A 19 -0.76 43.78 5.76
N PRO A 20 -2.00 43.43 5.39
CA PRO A 20 -2.89 42.87 6.38
C PRO A 20 -2.26 41.55 6.82
N LEU A 21 -1.77 41.49 8.07
CA LEU A 21 -1.54 40.23 8.77
C LEU A 21 -2.90 39.59 9.04
N THR A 22 -3.56 39.10 7.99
CA THR A 22 -4.73 38.25 8.13
C THR A 22 -4.22 36.87 8.52
N SER A 23 -3.98 36.67 9.81
CA SER A 23 -3.93 35.32 10.38
C SER A 23 -5.33 34.73 10.24
N LEU A 24 -5.55 34.03 9.13
CA LEU A 24 -6.75 33.23 8.92
C LEU A 24 -6.62 32.01 9.84
N ALA A 25 -7.06 32.16 11.09
CA ALA A 25 -7.35 31.02 11.95
C ALA A 25 -8.45 30.22 11.23
N HIS A 26 -8.03 29.20 10.49
CA HIS A 26 -8.94 28.28 9.83
C HIS A 26 -9.72 27.56 10.92
N ASP A 27 -10.98 27.98 11.07
CA ASP A 27 -12.00 27.31 11.86
C ASP A 27 -12.05 25.84 11.41
N HIS A 28 -11.65 24.94 12.30
CA HIS A 28 -11.59 23.51 12.02
C HIS A 28 -13.02 22.98 12.03
N GLY A 29 -13.68 23.12 10.88
CA GLY A 29 -15.03 22.62 10.66
C GLY A 29 -15.17 21.17 11.09
N HIS A 30 -16.09 20.92 12.00
CA HIS A 30 -16.47 19.58 12.42
C HIS A 30 -17.00 18.80 11.22
N HIS A 31 -16.15 17.96 10.63
CA HIS A 31 -16.56 17.03 9.60
C HIS A 31 -17.49 15.98 10.21
N HIS A 32 -18.80 16.20 10.08
CA HIS A 32 -19.81 15.18 10.31
C HIS A 32 -19.59 14.04 9.32
N HIS A 33 -18.93 12.97 9.80
CA HIS A 33 -18.85 11.71 9.07
C HIS A 33 -20.27 11.13 8.98
N HIS A 34 -20.99 11.49 7.92
CA HIS A 34 -22.22 10.80 7.56
C HIS A 34 -21.87 9.33 7.31
N LYS A 35 -22.37 8.43 8.17
CA LYS A 35 -22.41 6.99 7.91
C LYS A 35 -23.31 6.75 6.69
N ARG A 36 -22.75 6.90 5.49
CA ARG A 36 -23.44 6.61 4.23
C ARG A 36 -23.45 5.10 4.05
N GLU A 37 -24.52 4.60 3.42
CA GLU A 37 -24.50 3.22 2.95
C GLU A 37 -23.52 3.14 1.80
N HIS A 38 -22.60 2.18 1.88
CA HIS A 38 -21.59 1.95 0.86
C HIS A 38 -21.74 0.53 0.31
N LYS A 39 -21.72 0.39 -1.01
CA LYS A 39 -21.64 -0.90 -1.68
C LYS A 39 -20.39 -0.90 -2.54
N GLU A 40 -19.56 -1.91 -2.36
CA GLU A 40 -18.36 -2.14 -3.15
C GLU A 40 -18.46 -3.53 -3.80
N GLU A 41 -18.08 -3.61 -5.07
CA GLU A 41 -18.10 -4.85 -5.84
C GLU A 41 -16.79 -4.96 -6.61
N TYR A 42 -15.99 -5.98 -6.30
CA TYR A 42 -14.69 -6.19 -6.92
C TYR A 42 -14.46 -7.67 -7.24
N TRP A 43 -13.54 -7.93 -8.16
CA TRP A 43 -13.12 -9.28 -8.52
C TRP A 43 -11.77 -9.58 -7.88
N ASP A 44 -11.74 -10.64 -7.08
CA ASP A 44 -10.54 -11.22 -6.47
C ASP A 44 -10.21 -12.53 -7.20
N GLY A 45 -9.44 -12.40 -8.29
CA GLY A 45 -9.14 -13.52 -9.19
C GLY A 45 -10.40 -14.15 -9.78
N GLN A 46 -10.71 -15.39 -9.37
CA GLN A 46 -11.88 -16.14 -9.82
C GLN A 46 -13.13 -15.86 -8.98
N CYS A 47 -13.01 -15.02 -7.96
CA CYS A 47 -14.05 -14.72 -6.99
C CYS A 47 -14.62 -13.32 -7.17
N LYS A 48 -15.94 -13.23 -7.26
CA LYS A 48 -16.67 -11.96 -7.18
C LYS A 48 -16.99 -11.67 -5.72
N VAL A 49 -16.53 -10.52 -5.22
CA VAL A 49 -16.74 -10.08 -3.83
C VAL A 49 -17.66 -8.87 -3.84
N GLU A 50 -18.78 -8.97 -3.13
CA GLU A 50 -19.74 -7.88 -2.92
C GLU A 50 -19.76 -7.53 -1.43
N ARG A 51 -19.35 -6.30 -1.09
CA ARG A 51 -19.37 -5.76 0.27
C ARG A 51 -20.45 -4.68 0.39
N LYS A 52 -21.22 -4.73 1.47
CA LYS A 52 -22.25 -3.75 1.79
C LYS A 52 -22.09 -3.29 3.23
N TRP A 53 -21.91 -1.99 3.42
CA TRP A 53 -21.95 -1.31 4.69
C TRP A 53 -23.25 -0.54 4.80
N LYS A 54 -24.08 -0.91 5.76
CA LYS A 54 -25.34 -0.20 6.04
C LYS A 54 -25.11 0.96 7.02
N LYS A 55 -26.06 1.89 7.07
CA LYS A 55 -26.06 3.06 7.98
C LYS A 55 -25.95 2.67 9.45
N ASN A 56 -26.54 1.54 9.83
CA ASN A 56 -26.52 0.98 11.19
C ASN A 56 -25.16 0.35 11.56
N GLY A 57 -24.18 0.30 10.64
CA GLY A 57 -22.91 -0.38 10.84
C GLY A 57 -22.94 -1.88 10.52
N GLU A 58 -24.07 -2.42 10.06
CA GLU A 58 -24.15 -3.81 9.63
C GLU A 58 -23.34 -4.00 8.34
N TYR A 59 -22.43 -4.97 8.39
CA TYR A 59 -21.57 -5.34 7.28
C TYR A 59 -22.01 -6.67 6.68
N LYS A 60 -22.17 -6.73 5.36
CA LYS A 60 -22.42 -7.97 4.61
C LYS A 60 -21.40 -8.13 3.49
N GLU A 61 -20.64 -9.22 3.52
CA GLU A 61 -19.78 -9.64 2.43
C GLU A 61 -20.36 -10.91 1.79
N LYS A 62 -20.50 -10.92 0.47
CA LYS A 62 -20.82 -12.12 -0.31
C LYS A 62 -19.65 -12.41 -1.22
N ARG A 63 -19.08 -13.62 -1.11
CA ARG A 63 -18.07 -14.14 -2.03
C ARG A 63 -18.68 -15.21 -2.92
N LYS A 64 -18.55 -15.02 -4.24
CA LYS A 64 -18.94 -15.99 -5.25
C LYS A 64 -17.71 -16.36 -6.07
N CYS A 65 -17.04 -17.44 -5.69
CA CYS A 65 -15.91 -17.99 -6.44
C CYS A 65 -16.41 -18.89 -7.56
N ARG A 66 -15.81 -18.79 -8.73
CA ARG A 66 -15.89 -19.85 -9.73
C ARG A 66 -15.00 -21.00 -9.25
N ASP A 67 -15.44 -22.23 -9.48
CA ASP A 67 -14.63 -23.40 -9.17
C ASP A 67 -13.33 -23.34 -9.99
N ARG A 68 -12.20 -23.38 -9.27
CA ARG A 68 -10.91 -23.56 -9.93
C ARG A 68 -10.87 -25.00 -10.45
N PRO A 69 -10.53 -25.24 -11.73
CA PRO A 69 -10.36 -26.61 -12.18
C PRO A 69 -9.30 -27.29 -11.31
N VAL A 70 -9.66 -28.44 -10.74
CA VAL A 70 -8.71 -29.29 -10.02
C VAL A 70 -7.73 -29.80 -11.06
N VAL A 71 -6.54 -29.20 -11.12
CA VAL A 71 -5.45 -29.73 -11.93
C VAL A 71 -4.86 -30.89 -11.15
N TYR A 72 -5.16 -32.11 -11.57
CA TYR A 72 -4.44 -33.28 -11.08
C TYR A 72 -3.00 -33.18 -11.57
N GLN A 73 -2.08 -32.83 -10.68
CA GLN A 73 -0.67 -32.86 -10.98
C GLN A 73 -0.17 -34.28 -10.74
N GLN A 74 0.17 -34.98 -11.83
CA GLN A 74 0.76 -36.31 -11.73
C GLN A 74 2.07 -36.21 -10.92
N PRO A 75 2.26 -37.03 -9.87
CA PRO A 75 3.51 -37.01 -9.13
C PRO A 75 4.67 -37.37 -10.06
N GLN A 76 5.76 -36.60 -9.98
CA GLN A 76 6.98 -36.89 -10.74
C GLN A 76 7.55 -38.24 -10.26
N PRO A 77 8.04 -39.11 -11.18
CA PRO A 77 8.70 -40.35 -10.77
C PRO A 77 9.98 -40.03 -9.99
N VAL A 78 10.12 -40.63 -8.79
CA VAL A 78 11.34 -40.53 -7.98
C VAL A 78 12.24 -41.70 -8.33
N TYR A 79 13.39 -41.43 -8.93
CA TYR A 79 14.43 -42.44 -9.16
C TYR A 79 15.32 -42.56 -7.92
N ILE A 80 15.33 -43.74 -7.30
CA ILE A 80 16.23 -44.04 -6.18
C ILE A 80 17.55 -44.56 -6.76
N ALA A 81 18.64 -43.82 -6.53
CA ALA A 81 19.97 -44.33 -6.84
C ALA A 81 20.34 -45.44 -5.83
N PRO A 82 20.97 -46.54 -6.29
CA PRO A 82 21.48 -47.57 -5.38
C PRO A 82 22.44 -46.94 -4.37
N GLN A 83 22.19 -47.17 -3.07
CA GLN A 83 23.18 -46.79 -2.07
C GLN A 83 24.38 -47.73 -2.14
N PRO A 84 25.62 -47.23 -1.98
CA PRO A 84 26.78 -48.08 -1.99
C PRO A 84 26.69 -49.13 -0.88
N GLN A 85 26.70 -50.40 -1.27
CA GLN A 85 26.69 -51.55 -0.38
C GLN A 85 28.04 -51.69 0.36
N GLY A 86 28.21 -50.88 1.40
CA GLY A 86 29.27 -51.05 2.39
C GLY A 86 30.52 -50.22 2.13
N ILE A 87 31.13 -49.78 3.24
CA ILE A 87 32.47 -49.19 3.28
C ILE A 87 33.45 -50.34 3.54
N VAL A 88 34.39 -50.57 2.62
CA VAL A 88 35.50 -51.51 2.83
C VAL A 88 36.57 -50.78 3.64
N ILE A 89 36.62 -51.05 4.95
CA ILE A 89 37.69 -50.53 5.81
C ILE A 89 38.86 -51.51 5.73
N ASN A 90 39.95 -51.11 5.05
CA ASN A 90 41.18 -51.90 5.03
C ASN A 90 41.95 -51.70 6.35
N SER A 91 42.02 -52.73 7.19
CA SER A 91 42.70 -52.70 8.49
C SER A 91 44.22 -52.93 8.36
N GLN A 92 44.91 -52.13 7.54
CA GLN A 92 46.36 -52.24 7.41
C GLN A 92 47.04 -51.61 8.64
N ILE A 93 47.50 -52.47 9.56
CA ILE A 93 48.24 -52.05 10.76
C ILE A 93 49.71 -51.87 10.37
N HIS A 94 50.20 -50.63 10.45
CA HIS A 94 51.60 -50.29 10.24
C HIS A 94 52.31 -50.19 11.61
N LEU A 95 53.11 -51.20 11.96
CA LEU A 95 54.02 -51.10 13.11
C LEU A 95 55.23 -50.28 12.70
N ARG A 96 55.50 -49.18 13.40
CA ARG A 96 56.73 -48.39 13.26
C ARG A 96 57.79 -48.96 14.21
N PRO A 97 59.06 -49.11 13.77
CA PRO A 97 60.15 -49.59 14.61
C PRO A 97 60.51 -48.60 15.72
#